data_AF-A0A922LF11-F1
#
_entry.id   AF-A0A922LF11-F1
#
_cell.length_a   1.000
_cell.length_b   1.000
_cell.length_c   1.000
_cell.angle_alpha   90.00
_cell.angle_beta   90.00
_cell.angle_gamma   90.00
#
_symmetry.space_group_name_H-M   'P 1'
#
loop_
_entity.id
_entity.type
_entity.pdbx_description
1 polymer ?
#
loop_
_entity_poly.entity_id
_entity_poly.type
_entity_poly.pdbx_seq_one_letter_code
_entity_poly.pdbx_strand_id
1 'polypeptide(L)'
;MRWLKTKLDVFKDDAECEKLSASVYRKQRFNEPDPCYLVPAFSGLFCPWWQESARCVICGITANVDKSDLVYAGLRSSVYQTYDVLFVATLAKANNKCNSIVPLMALKKPNEIIVDGGMSNSDILMQSLADILNVTVRRHNHSDVMTALGAAVTVALALDINPTGLLKIREYSTNKPDEYQSTFYSKINSNDRAVKLYGWHESVKRSLNWISNKSISESQNTLFDLLDHICNEQHEDVKKIKENQCPLNSSQKISFGLTVIGVFLLGLLVGQRIK
;
A
#
# COMPACT_ATOMS: atom_id res chain seq x y z
N MET A 1 10.82 3.06 -5.68
CA MET A 1 11.09 3.92 -6.86
C MET A 1 12.37 3.58 -7.61
N ARG A 2 13.55 3.60 -6.98
CA ARG A 2 14.82 3.30 -7.67
C ARG A 2 14.82 1.97 -8.45
N TRP A 3 14.26 0.90 -7.86
CA TRP A 3 14.14 -0.39 -8.54
C TRP A 3 13.30 -0.32 -9.84
N LEU A 4 12.14 0.34 -9.81
CA LEU A 4 11.30 0.55 -11.00
C LEU A 4 12.06 1.33 -12.10
N LYS A 5 12.83 2.34 -11.71
CA LYS A 5 13.67 3.11 -12.64
C LYS A 5 14.84 2.31 -13.19
N THR A 6 15.70 1.76 -12.34
CA THR A 6 17.01 1.24 -12.77
C THR A 6 16.99 -0.24 -13.13
N LYS A 7 15.99 -1.00 -12.70
CA LYS A 7 15.88 -2.45 -12.98
C LYS A 7 14.78 -2.78 -13.97
N LEU A 8 13.70 -2.00 -14.00
CA LEU A 8 12.58 -2.21 -14.92
C LEU A 8 12.44 -1.11 -15.99
N ASP A 9 13.25 -0.06 -15.94
CA ASP A 9 13.25 1.05 -16.91
C ASP A 9 11.84 1.65 -17.17
N VAL A 10 11.02 1.74 -16.11
CA VAL A 10 9.61 2.16 -16.22
C VAL A 10 9.50 3.68 -16.46
N PHE A 11 10.46 4.46 -15.96
CA PHE A 11 10.53 5.92 -16.10
C PHE A 11 11.99 6.40 -15.97
N LYS A 12 12.29 7.57 -16.53
CA LYS A 12 13.65 8.11 -16.69
C LYS A 12 14.11 8.92 -15.48
N ASP A 13 13.29 9.83 -15.00
CA ASP A 13 13.64 10.80 -13.98
C ASP A 13 12.46 11.13 -13.06
N ASP A 14 12.72 11.92 -12.02
CA ASP A 14 11.74 12.24 -10.99
C ASP A 14 10.61 13.12 -11.56
N ALA A 15 10.88 13.91 -12.59
CA ALA A 15 9.87 14.71 -13.28
C ALA A 15 8.91 13.82 -14.10
N GLU A 16 9.41 12.81 -14.80
CA GLU A 16 8.56 11.81 -15.47
C GLU A 16 7.76 11.00 -14.43
N CYS A 17 8.38 10.60 -13.32
CA CYS A 17 7.72 9.92 -12.21
C CYS A 17 6.51 10.72 -11.69
N GLU A 18 6.71 12.02 -11.40
CA GLU A 18 5.67 12.91 -10.92
C GLU A 18 4.55 13.05 -11.96
N LYS A 19 4.90 13.27 -13.22
CA LYS A 19 3.92 13.41 -14.32
C LYS A 19 3.06 12.17 -14.49
N LEU A 20 3.67 10.98 -14.51
CA LEU A 20 2.95 9.71 -14.64
C LEU A 20 2.04 9.48 -13.43
N SER A 21 2.56 9.66 -12.23
CA SER A 21 1.79 9.47 -10.99
C SER A 21 0.62 10.45 -10.87
N ALA A 22 0.82 11.70 -11.26
CA ALA A 22 -0.23 12.71 -11.28
C ALA A 22 -1.33 12.39 -12.29
N SER A 23 -0.97 11.76 -13.42
CA SER A 23 -1.95 11.32 -14.41
C SER A 23 -2.88 10.24 -13.86
N VAL A 24 -2.35 9.28 -13.11
CA VAL A 24 -3.14 8.21 -12.46
C VAL A 24 -3.99 8.79 -11.34
N TYR A 25 -3.39 9.61 -10.46
CA TYR A 25 -4.09 10.24 -9.35
C TYR A 25 -5.31 11.05 -9.78
N ARG A 26 -5.25 11.76 -10.92
CA ARG A 26 -6.38 12.55 -11.44
C ARG A 26 -7.49 11.70 -12.08
N LYS A 27 -7.15 10.53 -12.62
CA LYS A 27 -8.10 9.66 -13.34
C LYS A 27 -8.79 8.66 -12.41
N GLN A 28 -8.09 8.22 -11.36
CA GLN A 28 -8.62 7.21 -10.45
C GLN A 28 -9.86 7.71 -9.72
N ARG A 29 -10.78 6.79 -9.45
CA ARG A 29 -11.93 7.04 -8.59
C ARG A 29 -11.54 6.74 -7.15
N PHE A 30 -12.00 7.57 -6.22
CA PHE A 30 -11.64 7.40 -4.81
C PHE A 30 -12.33 6.20 -4.17
N ASN A 31 -13.52 5.83 -4.64
CA ASN A 31 -14.31 4.70 -4.13
C ASN A 31 -13.90 3.33 -4.72
N GLU A 32 -12.82 3.27 -5.49
CA GLU A 32 -12.29 2.05 -6.09
C GLU A 32 -10.87 1.73 -5.54
N PRO A 33 -10.46 0.45 -5.53
CA PRO A 33 -9.07 0.08 -5.23
C PRO A 33 -8.10 0.79 -6.17
N ASP A 34 -6.83 0.87 -5.77
CA ASP A 34 -5.81 1.36 -6.71
C ASP A 34 -5.67 0.36 -7.90
N PRO A 35 -5.30 0.83 -9.11
CA PRO A 35 -5.25 0.00 -10.31
C PRO A 35 -4.38 -1.24 -10.15
N CYS A 36 -3.28 -1.12 -9.41
CA CYS A 36 -2.46 -2.23 -8.97
C CYS A 36 -1.73 -1.87 -7.67
N TYR A 37 -1.17 -2.88 -7.00
CA TYR A 37 -0.48 -2.75 -5.73
C TYR A 37 0.91 -3.37 -5.82
N LEU A 38 1.94 -2.63 -5.41
CA LEU A 38 3.32 -3.12 -5.34
C LEU A 38 3.73 -3.32 -3.89
N VAL A 39 3.88 -4.56 -3.45
CA VAL A 39 4.43 -4.90 -2.13
C VAL A 39 5.95 -5.03 -2.26
N PRO A 40 6.77 -4.14 -1.67
CA PRO A 40 8.18 -4.01 -2.01
C PRO A 40 9.05 -4.88 -1.09
N ALA A 41 8.64 -6.12 -0.85
CA ALA A 41 9.32 -7.07 0.04
C ALA A 41 10.58 -7.67 -0.62
N PHE A 42 11.48 -6.84 -1.12
CA PHE A 42 12.72 -7.28 -1.80
C PHE A 42 13.64 -8.09 -0.87
N SER A 43 13.59 -7.79 0.43
CA SER A 43 14.35 -8.45 1.49
C SER A 43 13.44 -8.88 2.65
N GLY A 44 12.18 -9.23 2.35
CA GLY A 44 11.14 -9.42 3.36
C GLY A 44 10.41 -8.13 3.71
N LEU A 45 9.43 -8.24 4.63
CA LEU A 45 8.70 -7.11 5.21
C LEU A 45 9.12 -6.91 6.67
N PHE A 46 9.43 -5.67 7.03
CA PHE A 46 9.76 -5.29 8.41
C PHE A 46 8.51 -4.86 9.17
N CYS A 47 8.64 -3.93 10.12
CA CYS A 47 7.53 -3.39 10.89
C CYS A 47 6.35 -2.98 9.99
N PRO A 48 5.10 -3.33 10.36
CA PRO A 48 4.69 -4.15 11.51
C PRO A 48 4.65 -5.66 11.25
N TRP A 49 4.95 -6.10 10.02
CA TRP A 49 4.73 -7.46 9.53
C TRP A 49 5.77 -8.47 10.03
N TRP A 50 7.05 -8.09 10.06
CA TRP A 50 8.18 -8.92 10.48
C TRP A 50 8.23 -10.29 9.77
N GLN A 51 8.14 -10.27 8.44
CA GLN A 51 8.10 -11.46 7.58
C GLN A 51 9.31 -11.49 6.65
N GLU A 52 10.38 -12.17 7.08
CA GLU A 52 11.62 -12.34 6.28
C GLU A 52 11.40 -13.23 5.03
N SER A 53 10.47 -14.17 5.12
CA SER A 53 10.08 -15.06 4.02
C SER A 53 9.29 -14.36 2.92
N ALA A 54 8.77 -13.15 3.18
CA ALA A 54 7.96 -12.42 2.21
C ALA A 54 8.78 -12.00 0.98
N ARG A 55 8.16 -11.96 -0.20
CA ARG A 55 8.83 -11.49 -1.43
C ARG A 55 8.03 -10.43 -2.16
N CYS A 56 8.72 -9.62 -2.96
CA CYS A 56 8.10 -8.57 -3.74
C CYS A 56 7.03 -9.15 -4.66
N VAL A 57 5.81 -8.61 -4.60
CA VAL A 57 4.67 -9.01 -5.43
C VAL A 57 4.00 -7.77 -5.99
N ILE A 58 3.55 -7.84 -7.25
CA ILE A 58 2.67 -6.85 -7.86
C ILE A 58 1.31 -7.51 -8.08
N CYS A 59 0.28 -7.01 -7.40
CA CYS A 59 -1.08 -7.53 -7.45
C CYS A 59 -2.00 -6.61 -8.26
N GLY A 60 -3.04 -7.17 -8.87
CA GLY A 60 -4.10 -6.40 -9.55
C GLY A 60 -3.78 -6.00 -11.00
N ILE A 61 -2.71 -6.54 -11.60
CA ILE A 61 -2.43 -6.29 -13.03
C ILE A 61 -3.58 -6.84 -13.88
N THR A 62 -4.20 -5.95 -14.64
CA THR A 62 -5.19 -6.26 -15.69
C THR A 62 -4.68 -5.78 -17.04
N ALA A 63 -5.38 -6.12 -18.14
CA ALA A 63 -5.00 -5.65 -19.48
C ALA A 63 -4.99 -4.12 -19.65
N ASN A 64 -5.62 -3.38 -18.73
CA ASN A 64 -5.67 -1.92 -18.74
C ASN A 64 -4.52 -1.27 -17.95
N VAL A 65 -3.77 -2.05 -17.15
CA VAL A 65 -2.68 -1.53 -16.31
C VAL A 65 -1.49 -1.19 -17.18
N ASP A 66 -1.01 0.05 -17.09
CA ASP A 66 0.14 0.52 -17.85
C ASP A 66 1.33 0.91 -16.95
N LYS A 67 2.38 1.47 -17.58
CA LYS A 67 3.58 1.89 -16.84
C LYS A 67 3.28 2.99 -15.81
N SER A 68 2.30 3.86 -16.06
CA SER A 68 1.95 4.94 -15.14
C SER A 68 1.33 4.39 -13.85
N ASP A 69 0.51 3.35 -13.96
CA ASP A 69 -0.06 2.64 -12.81
C ASP A 69 1.03 1.97 -11.98
N LEU A 70 2.04 1.37 -12.60
CA LEU A 70 3.17 0.76 -11.89
C LEU A 70 4.00 1.81 -11.13
N VAL A 71 4.25 2.97 -11.73
CA VAL A 71 4.93 4.10 -11.05
C VAL A 71 4.10 4.58 -9.87
N TYR A 72 2.79 4.76 -10.07
CA TYR A 72 1.87 5.18 -9.02
C TYR A 72 1.83 4.15 -7.88
N ALA A 73 1.69 2.86 -8.18
CA ALA A 73 1.72 1.78 -7.21
C ALA A 73 3.06 1.75 -6.42
N GLY A 74 4.17 2.06 -7.09
CA GLY A 74 5.47 2.21 -6.45
C GLY A 74 5.53 3.32 -5.41
N LEU A 75 4.93 4.48 -5.68
CA LEU A 75 4.82 5.58 -4.70
C LEU A 75 3.82 5.23 -3.59
N ARG A 76 2.67 4.67 -3.97
CA ARG A 76 1.60 4.28 -3.04
C ARG A 76 2.06 3.22 -2.04
N SER A 77 2.95 2.34 -2.47
CA SER A 77 3.59 1.34 -1.61
C SER A 77 4.23 1.94 -0.35
N SER A 78 4.96 3.07 -0.46
CA SER A 78 5.54 3.71 0.72
C SER A 78 4.46 4.35 1.60
N VAL A 79 3.41 4.92 0.99
CA VAL A 79 2.27 5.49 1.72
C VAL A 79 1.58 4.44 2.58
N TYR A 80 1.31 3.27 2.01
CA TYR A 80 0.65 2.19 2.73
C TYR A 80 1.51 1.61 3.85
N GLN A 81 2.81 1.44 3.64
CA GLN A 81 3.72 1.02 4.70
C GLN A 81 3.79 2.06 5.83
N THR A 82 3.81 3.36 5.51
CA THR A 82 3.72 4.42 6.54
C THR A 82 2.42 4.32 7.33
N TYR A 83 1.30 4.01 6.66
CA TYR A 83 0.03 3.77 7.32
C TYR A 83 0.11 2.59 8.29
N ASP A 84 0.62 1.45 7.86
CA ASP A 84 0.68 0.24 8.69
C ASP A 84 1.50 0.48 9.97
N VAL A 85 2.66 1.13 9.85
CA VAL A 85 3.51 1.48 10.98
C VAL A 85 2.79 2.45 11.93
N LEU A 86 2.20 3.53 11.40
CA LEU A 86 1.52 4.51 12.24
C LEU A 86 0.27 3.92 12.91
N PHE A 87 -0.47 3.08 12.20
CA PHE A 87 -1.65 2.40 12.71
C PHE A 87 -1.29 1.51 13.90
N VAL A 88 -0.24 0.70 13.80
CA VAL A 88 0.21 -0.14 14.92
C VAL A 88 0.76 0.70 16.08
N ALA A 89 1.54 1.74 15.79
CA ALA A 89 2.07 2.66 16.81
C ALA A 89 0.97 3.47 17.53
N THR A 90 -0.22 3.59 16.96
CA THR A 90 -1.34 4.35 17.58
C THR A 90 -2.40 3.46 18.21
N LEU A 91 -2.47 2.18 17.81
CA LEU A 91 -3.45 1.20 18.30
C LEU A 91 -2.93 0.24 19.37
N ALA A 92 -1.66 0.34 19.79
CA ALA A 92 -1.12 -0.48 20.86
C ALA A 92 -1.90 -0.41 22.20
N LYS A 93 -2.86 0.52 22.33
CA LYS A 93 -3.80 0.59 23.46
C LYS A 93 -5.10 -0.22 23.30
N ALA A 94 -5.47 -0.67 22.09
CA ALA A 94 -6.84 -1.07 21.79
C ALA A 94 -7.10 -2.57 21.63
N ASN A 95 -6.10 -3.43 21.38
CA ASN A 95 -6.36 -4.85 21.17
C ASN A 95 -5.25 -5.77 21.73
N ASN A 96 -5.48 -6.28 22.94
CA ASN A 96 -4.75 -7.42 23.56
C ASN A 96 -4.97 -8.76 22.82
N LYS A 97 -5.34 -8.76 21.53
CA LYS A 97 -5.70 -9.97 20.78
C LYS A 97 -4.54 -10.59 20.01
N CYS A 98 -3.39 -9.91 19.92
CA CYS A 98 -2.21 -10.46 19.27
C CYS A 98 -1.01 -10.39 20.22
N ASN A 99 -0.62 -11.53 20.78
CA ASN A 99 0.58 -11.67 21.63
C ASN A 99 1.89 -11.33 20.89
N SER A 100 1.83 -11.14 19.55
CA SER A 100 2.97 -10.80 18.70
C SER A 100 3.05 -9.32 18.33
N ILE A 101 2.02 -8.50 18.64
CA ILE A 101 2.14 -7.05 18.47
C ILE A 101 2.82 -6.53 19.73
N VAL A 102 4.13 -6.33 19.66
CA VAL A 102 4.85 -5.57 20.68
C VAL A 102 4.19 -4.19 20.73
N PRO A 103 3.64 -3.74 21.88
CA PRO A 103 3.03 -2.42 21.99
C PRO A 103 4.11 -1.37 21.67
N LEU A 104 4.10 -0.82 20.45
CA LEU A 104 5.19 0.02 19.95
C LEU A 104 5.14 1.46 20.51
N MET A 105 4.68 1.61 21.77
CA MET A 105 4.16 2.81 22.42
C MET A 105 2.71 3.09 22.03
N ALA A 106 1.84 3.37 23.01
CA ALA A 106 0.47 3.77 22.76
C ALA A 106 0.40 5.25 22.40
N LEU A 107 0.91 5.60 21.21
CA LEU A 107 0.94 6.99 20.75
C LEU A 107 -0.48 7.46 20.41
N LYS A 108 -0.79 8.72 20.73
CA LYS A 108 -1.99 9.35 20.20
C LYS A 108 -1.80 9.50 18.69
N LYS A 109 -2.85 9.22 17.91
CA LYS A 109 -2.81 9.52 16.47
C LYS A 109 -2.40 10.99 16.27
N PRO A 110 -1.34 11.27 15.51
CA PRO A 110 -0.92 12.64 15.28
C PRO A 110 -1.96 13.35 14.43
N ASN A 111 -2.20 14.64 14.70
CA ASN A 111 -3.00 15.49 13.81
C ASN A 111 -2.22 15.85 12.53
N GLU A 112 -0.90 15.71 12.60
CA GLU A 112 0.03 16.21 11.60
C GLU A 112 1.29 15.34 11.55
N ILE A 113 1.83 15.13 10.36
CA ILE A 113 3.18 14.60 10.16
C ILE A 113 4.02 15.59 9.38
N ILE A 114 5.29 15.69 9.75
CA ILE A 114 6.29 16.48 9.05
C ILE A 114 7.16 15.53 8.24
N VAL A 115 7.45 15.88 6.99
CA VAL A 115 8.18 15.04 6.03
C VAL A 115 9.38 15.77 5.45
N ASP A 116 10.43 15.01 5.17
CA ASP A 116 11.68 15.46 4.56
C ASP A 116 12.29 14.35 3.67
N GLY A 117 13.42 14.66 3.03
CA GLY A 117 14.14 13.76 2.12
C GLY A 117 13.62 13.77 0.68
N GLY A 118 14.39 13.20 -0.24
CA GLY A 118 14.17 13.40 -1.68
C GLY A 118 12.81 12.93 -2.22
N MET A 119 12.22 11.85 -1.67
CA MET A 119 10.88 11.42 -2.08
C MET A 119 9.79 12.42 -1.67
N SER A 120 10.03 13.22 -0.62
CA SER A 120 9.07 14.23 -0.19
C SER A 120 8.85 15.32 -1.24
N ASN A 121 9.76 15.48 -2.20
CA ASN A 121 9.62 16.44 -3.30
C ASN A 121 8.46 16.10 -4.27
N SER A 122 7.91 14.88 -4.21
CA SER A 122 6.72 14.49 -4.97
C SER A 122 5.44 14.98 -4.30
N ASP A 123 4.71 15.90 -4.94
CA ASP A 123 3.43 16.41 -4.44
C ASP A 123 2.37 15.31 -4.44
N ILE A 124 2.38 14.42 -5.44
CA ILE A 124 1.48 13.27 -5.49
C ILE A 124 1.72 12.31 -4.33
N LEU A 125 2.98 12.09 -3.93
CA LEU A 125 3.27 11.27 -2.75
C LEU A 125 2.75 11.95 -1.48
N MET A 126 2.99 13.26 -1.31
CA MET A 126 2.55 14.00 -0.11
C MET A 126 1.03 14.06 0.00
N GLN A 127 0.35 14.32 -1.11
CA GLN A 127 -1.10 14.27 -1.17
C GLN A 127 -1.61 12.85 -0.85
N SER A 128 -0.99 11.80 -1.40
CA SER A 128 -1.35 10.42 -1.11
C SER A 128 -1.16 10.04 0.35
N LEU A 129 -0.11 10.54 1.02
CA LEU A 129 0.09 10.39 2.46
C LEU A 129 -1.06 11.02 3.26
N ALA A 130 -1.41 12.27 2.97
CA ALA A 130 -2.53 12.96 3.62
C ALA A 130 -3.85 12.20 3.39
N ASP A 131 -4.04 11.73 2.16
CA ASP A 131 -5.21 10.96 1.73
C ASP A 131 -5.34 9.62 2.46
N ILE A 132 -4.25 8.89 2.76
CA ILE A 132 -4.34 7.57 3.42
C ILE A 132 -4.21 7.63 4.95
N LEU A 133 -3.39 8.53 5.49
CA LEU A 133 -3.19 8.64 6.94
C LEU A 133 -4.30 9.43 7.66
N ASN A 134 -5.01 10.31 6.94
CA ASN A 134 -6.01 11.24 7.48
C ASN A 134 -5.38 12.17 8.51
N VAL A 135 -4.26 12.78 8.13
CA VAL A 135 -3.49 13.73 8.92
C VAL A 135 -3.04 14.86 8.00
N THR A 136 -2.76 16.01 8.58
CA THR A 136 -2.11 17.09 7.83
C THR A 136 -0.67 16.68 7.53
N VAL A 137 -0.22 16.80 6.29
CA VAL A 137 1.19 16.54 5.93
C VAL A 137 1.86 17.87 5.67
N ARG A 138 2.94 18.17 6.40
CA ARG A 138 3.78 19.35 6.19
C ARG A 138 5.15 18.96 5.66
N ARG A 139 5.54 19.55 4.55
CA ARG A 139 6.86 19.40 3.94
C ARG A 139 7.67 20.68 4.17
N HIS A 140 8.89 20.52 4.67
CA HIS A 140 9.83 21.63 4.80
C HIS A 140 10.22 22.16 3.41
N ASN A 141 10.46 23.47 3.28
CA ASN A 141 10.89 24.09 2.02
C ASN A 141 12.23 23.53 1.52
N HIS A 142 13.14 23.21 2.45
CA HIS A 142 14.46 22.64 2.17
C HIS A 142 14.55 21.19 2.67
N SER A 143 13.58 20.36 2.27
CA SER A 143 13.46 18.94 2.63
C SER A 143 14.77 18.15 2.49
N ASP A 144 15.59 18.46 1.48
CA ASP A 144 16.85 17.76 1.20
C ASP A 144 17.98 18.07 2.20
N VAL A 145 17.87 19.18 2.96
CA VAL A 145 18.94 19.66 3.86
C VAL A 145 18.59 19.42 5.33
N MET A 146 17.38 18.94 5.64
CA MET A 146 16.90 18.76 7.03
C MET A 146 17.82 17.87 7.88
N THR A 147 18.37 16.80 7.31
CA THR A 147 19.33 15.93 8.00
C THR A 147 20.62 16.67 8.37
N ALA A 148 21.18 17.42 7.42
CA ALA A 148 22.40 18.20 7.66
C ALA A 148 22.15 19.35 8.66
N LEU A 149 20.96 19.95 8.60
CA LEU A 149 20.53 20.97 9.54
C LEU A 149 20.49 20.46 10.98
N GLY A 150 19.98 19.25 11.21
CA GLY A 150 19.98 18.63 12.55
C GLY A 150 21.39 18.49 13.12
N ALA A 151 22.36 18.05 12.30
CA ALA A 151 23.76 17.96 12.72
C ALA A 151 24.36 19.34 13.03
N ALA A 152 24.13 20.33 12.17
CA ALA A 152 24.61 21.70 12.37
C ALA A 152 24.03 22.35 13.65
N VAL A 153 22.73 22.17 13.91
CA VAL A 153 22.08 22.65 15.13
C VAL A 153 22.66 21.98 16.36
N THR A 154 22.91 20.67 16.31
CA THR A 154 23.51 19.92 17.43
C THR A 154 24.91 20.45 17.77
N VAL A 155 25.76 20.69 16.77
CA VAL A 155 27.10 21.26 16.97
C VAL A 155 27.02 22.70 17.50
N ALA A 156 26.12 23.53 16.97
CA ALA A 156 25.93 24.89 17.44
C ALA A 156 25.56 24.91 18.93
N LEU A 157 24.62 24.06 19.34
CA LEU A 157 24.23 23.92 20.75
C LEU A 157 25.38 23.43 21.63
N ALA A 158 26.20 22.49 21.15
CA ALA A 158 27.34 21.97 21.91
C ALA A 158 28.47 23.01 22.10
N LEU A 159 28.54 24.02 21.24
CA LEU A 159 29.52 25.11 21.29
C LEU A 159 28.93 26.41 21.89
N ASP A 160 27.74 26.34 22.49
CA ASP A 160 26.98 27.50 23.01
C ASP A 160 26.74 28.61 21.95
N ILE A 161 26.69 28.24 20.68
CA ILE A 161 26.35 29.14 19.57
C ILE A 161 24.83 29.15 19.37
N ASN A 162 24.23 30.34 19.32
CA ASN A 162 22.79 30.49 19.10
C ASN A 162 22.36 29.93 17.72
N PRO A 163 21.55 28.84 17.65
CA PRO A 163 21.16 28.21 16.40
C PRO A 163 19.99 28.90 15.68
N THR A 164 19.47 30.02 16.19
CA THR A 164 18.26 30.68 15.66
C THR A 164 18.36 30.97 14.16
N GLY A 165 19.54 31.37 13.66
CA GLY A 165 19.76 31.58 12.23
C GLY A 165 19.60 30.31 11.39
N LEU A 166 20.07 29.17 11.91
CA LEU A 166 19.94 27.86 11.26
C LEU A 166 18.48 27.37 11.26
N LEU A 167 17.75 27.62 12.36
CA LEU A 167 16.37 27.16 12.50
C LEU A 167 15.41 27.81 11.49
N LYS A 168 15.74 28.97 10.92
CA LYS A 168 14.98 29.59 9.82
C LYS A 168 14.86 28.69 8.58
N ILE A 169 15.78 27.76 8.39
CA ILE A 169 15.76 26.81 7.26
C ILE A 169 14.57 25.84 7.38
N ARG A 170 14.03 25.63 8.60
CA ARG A 170 12.84 24.79 8.85
C ARG A 170 11.52 25.52 8.59
N GLU A 171 11.55 26.82 8.32
CA GLU A 171 10.32 27.59 8.12
C GLU A 171 9.57 27.09 6.88
N TYR A 172 8.25 27.02 7.01
CA TYR A 172 7.36 26.66 5.92
C TYR A 172 7.00 27.90 5.12
N SER A 173 6.91 27.77 3.80
CA SER A 173 6.39 28.86 2.97
C SER A 173 4.95 29.17 3.38
N THR A 174 4.73 30.40 3.82
CA THR A 174 3.39 30.95 4.02
C THR A 174 3.08 31.83 2.81
N ASN A 175 2.32 31.29 1.86
CA ASN A 175 1.66 32.05 0.80
C ASN A 175 2.54 32.73 -0.26
N LYS A 176 3.52 32.02 -0.84
CA LYS A 176 4.11 32.45 -2.12
C LYS A 176 3.62 31.57 -3.27
N PRO A 177 3.08 32.15 -4.36
CA PRO A 177 2.56 31.38 -5.50
C PRO A 177 3.64 30.64 -6.31
N ASP A 178 4.92 30.98 -6.13
CA ASP A 178 6.05 30.40 -6.86
C ASP A 178 6.81 29.31 -6.09
N GLU A 179 6.36 28.94 -4.88
CA GLU A 179 6.99 27.90 -4.05
C GLU A 179 6.09 26.66 -3.95
N TYR A 180 6.73 25.48 -3.94
CA TYR A 180 6.07 24.18 -3.81
C TYR A 180 5.04 24.14 -2.67
N GLN A 181 3.92 23.42 -2.87
CA GLN A 181 2.90 23.24 -1.83
C GLN A 181 3.55 22.64 -0.57
N SER A 182 3.51 23.36 0.55
CA SER A 182 4.17 22.96 1.80
C SER A 182 3.24 22.16 2.72
N THR A 183 1.92 22.25 2.53
CA THR A 183 0.92 21.62 3.40
C THR A 183 -0.16 20.92 2.58
N PHE A 184 -0.46 19.67 2.95
CA PHE A 184 -1.42 18.82 2.27
C PHE A 184 -2.48 18.31 3.26
N TYR A 185 -3.73 18.33 2.82
CA TYR A 185 -4.89 17.85 3.57
C TYR A 185 -5.53 16.69 2.83
N SER A 186 -6.16 15.78 3.59
CA SER A 186 -6.88 14.63 3.02
C SER A 186 -8.00 15.10 2.10
N LYS A 187 -8.05 14.56 0.87
CA LYS A 187 -9.11 14.81 -0.12
C LYS A 187 -10.12 13.67 -0.22
N ILE A 188 -9.91 12.57 0.51
CA ILE A 188 -10.76 11.37 0.46
C ILE A 188 -11.43 11.10 1.81
N ASN A 189 -12.63 10.51 1.75
CA ASN A 189 -13.38 10.13 2.95
C ASN A 189 -12.85 8.81 3.57
N SER A 190 -13.46 8.37 4.67
CA SER A 190 -13.05 7.15 5.38
C SER A 190 -13.31 5.85 4.60
N ASN A 191 -14.38 5.79 3.82
CA ASN A 191 -14.79 4.60 3.08
C ASN A 191 -13.84 4.35 1.89
N ASP A 192 -13.56 5.40 1.12
CA ASP A 192 -12.62 5.39 0.00
C ASP A 192 -11.23 4.90 0.45
N ARG A 193 -10.78 5.43 1.59
CA ARG A 193 -9.53 5.01 2.24
C ARG A 193 -9.55 3.54 2.63
N ALA A 194 -10.66 3.06 3.20
CA ALA A 194 -10.80 1.66 3.62
C ALA A 194 -10.72 0.70 2.43
N VAL A 195 -11.35 1.02 1.29
CA VAL A 195 -11.27 0.23 0.05
C VAL A 195 -9.82 0.12 -0.42
N LYS A 196 -9.10 1.23 -0.43
CA LYS A 196 -7.69 1.29 -0.86
C LYS A 196 -6.78 0.48 0.06
N LEU A 197 -6.94 0.62 1.38
CA LEU A 197 -6.20 -0.14 2.39
C LEU A 197 -6.51 -1.64 2.33
N TYR A 198 -7.77 -2.01 2.08
CA TYR A 198 -8.16 -3.40 1.92
C TYR A 198 -7.37 -4.06 0.77
N GLY A 199 -7.32 -3.44 -0.40
CA GLY A 199 -6.52 -3.95 -1.53
C GLY A 199 -5.02 -4.05 -1.22
N TRP A 200 -4.49 -3.10 -0.44
CA TRP A 200 -3.11 -3.16 0.04
C TRP A 200 -2.87 -4.36 0.96
N HIS A 201 -3.69 -4.54 2.00
CA HIS A 201 -3.53 -5.64 2.95
C HIS A 201 -3.73 -7.01 2.30
N GLU A 202 -4.65 -7.12 1.35
CA GLU A 202 -4.81 -8.32 0.51
C GLU A 202 -3.56 -8.61 -0.33
N SER A 203 -2.89 -7.57 -0.82
CA SER A 203 -1.64 -7.71 -1.55
C SER A 203 -0.50 -8.13 -0.62
N VAL A 204 -0.43 -7.56 0.59
CA VAL A 204 0.54 -7.97 1.61
C VAL A 204 0.38 -9.44 1.95
N LYS A 205 -0.83 -9.93 2.20
CA LYS A 205 -1.09 -11.36 2.48
C LYS A 205 -0.50 -12.29 1.41
N ARG A 206 -0.67 -11.93 0.13
CA ARG A 206 -0.14 -12.69 -1.02
C ARG A 206 1.39 -12.68 -1.11
N SER A 207 2.05 -11.71 -0.47
CA SER A 207 3.51 -11.64 -0.42
C SER A 207 4.14 -12.51 0.65
N LEU A 208 3.35 -12.96 1.65
CA LEU A 208 3.86 -13.67 2.83
C LEU A 208 4.19 -15.13 2.53
N ASN A 209 5.09 -15.72 3.34
CA ASN A 209 5.46 -17.15 3.26
C ASN A 209 5.93 -17.61 1.87
N TRP A 210 6.49 -16.69 1.08
CA TRP A 210 6.95 -16.99 -0.27
C TRP A 210 8.16 -17.92 -0.27
N ILE A 211 9.12 -17.69 0.64
CA ILE A 211 10.22 -18.63 0.88
C ILE A 211 9.83 -19.60 1.99
N SER A 212 9.89 -20.89 1.65
CA SER A 212 9.75 -21.99 2.61
C SER A 212 11.09 -22.69 2.80
N ASN A 213 11.49 -22.88 4.06
CA ASN A 213 12.66 -23.70 4.43
C ASN A 213 12.31 -25.18 4.58
N LYS A 214 11.06 -25.59 4.30
CA LYS A 214 10.66 -27.00 4.38
C LYS A 214 11.19 -27.75 3.17
N SER A 215 11.77 -28.93 3.41
CA SER A 215 12.12 -29.87 2.33
C SER A 215 10.83 -30.35 1.66
N ILE A 216 10.66 -30.02 0.38
CA ILE A 216 9.54 -30.50 -0.43
C ILE A 216 9.86 -31.95 -0.83
N SER A 217 9.02 -32.89 -0.42
CA SER A 217 9.13 -34.29 -0.88
C SER A 217 8.37 -34.49 -2.19
N GLU A 218 8.83 -35.40 -3.03
CA GLU A 218 8.12 -35.76 -4.29
C GLU A 218 6.68 -36.25 -4.06
N SER A 219 6.37 -36.71 -2.84
CA SER A 219 5.03 -37.13 -2.43
C SER A 219 4.08 -35.98 -2.10
N GLN A 220 4.55 -34.74 -1.97
CA GLN A 220 3.70 -33.57 -1.71
C GLN A 220 3.10 -33.03 -3.01
N ASN A 221 1.78 -33.13 -3.14
CA ASN A 221 1.07 -32.59 -4.30
C ASN A 221 0.47 -31.21 -3.97
N THR A 222 1.28 -30.18 -4.22
CA THR A 222 0.93 -28.77 -3.93
C THR A 222 -0.29 -28.27 -4.70
N LEU A 223 -0.65 -28.91 -5.82
CA LEU A 223 -1.87 -28.58 -6.56
C LEU A 223 -3.12 -29.04 -5.81
N PHE A 224 -3.13 -30.26 -5.27
CA PHE A 224 -4.27 -30.72 -4.47
C PHE A 224 -4.42 -29.90 -3.20
N ASP A 225 -3.31 -29.58 -2.51
CA ASP A 225 -3.34 -28.72 -1.33
C ASP A 225 -3.97 -27.35 -1.65
N LEU A 226 -3.63 -26.77 -2.81
CA LEU A 226 -4.21 -25.51 -3.27
C LEU A 226 -5.69 -25.64 -3.63
N LEU A 227 -6.08 -26.70 -4.34
CA LEU A 227 -7.48 -26.94 -4.72
C LEU A 227 -8.35 -27.18 -3.48
N ASP A 228 -7.87 -27.92 -2.49
CA ASP A 228 -8.55 -28.12 -1.21
C ASP A 228 -8.71 -26.80 -0.47
N HIS A 229 -7.68 -25.94 -0.47
CA HIS A 229 -7.77 -24.61 0.13
C HIS A 229 -8.84 -23.74 -0.55
N ILE A 230 -8.86 -23.68 -1.89
CA ILE A 230 -9.85 -22.93 -2.68
C ILE A 230 -11.27 -23.44 -2.40
N CYS A 231 -11.47 -24.76 -2.39
CA CYS A 231 -12.77 -25.36 -2.10
C CYS A 231 -13.26 -25.00 -0.69
N ASN A 232 -12.37 -25.04 0.30
CA ASN A 232 -12.71 -24.72 1.69
C ASN A 232 -13.03 -23.24 1.90
N GLU A 233 -12.32 -22.30 1.26
CA GLU A 233 -12.66 -20.87 1.31
C GLU A 233 -14.06 -20.61 0.76
N GLN A 234 -14.42 -21.22 -0.38
CA GLN A 234 -15.76 -21.07 -0.95
C GLN A 234 -16.87 -21.64 -0.03
N HIS A 235 -16.58 -22.71 0.71
CA HIS A 235 -17.53 -23.28 1.67
C HIS A 235 -17.75 -22.39 2.91
N GLU A 236 -16.72 -21.70 3.40
CA GLU A 236 -16.88 -20.75 4.51
C GLU A 236 -17.68 -19.51 4.12
N ASP A 237 -17.48 -18.98 2.91
CA ASP A 237 -18.26 -17.84 2.41
C ASP A 237 -19.75 -18.20 2.25
N VAL A 238 -20.06 -19.42 1.77
CA VAL A 238 -21.43 -19.93 1.70
C VAL A 238 -22.05 -20.12 3.09
N LYS A 239 -21.29 -20.54 4.10
CA LYS A 239 -21.77 -20.63 5.50
C LYS A 239 -22.04 -19.26 6.11
N LYS A 240 -21.15 -18.27 5.92
CA LYS A 240 -21.35 -16.88 6.39
C LYS A 240 -22.56 -16.22 5.74
N ILE A 241 -22.84 -16.52 4.46
CA ILE A 241 -24.06 -16.04 3.78
C ILE A 241 -25.32 -16.66 4.41
N LYS A 242 -25.28 -17.95 4.81
CA LYS A 242 -26.42 -18.62 5.47
C LYS A 242 -26.64 -18.17 6.91
N GLU A 243 -25.59 -17.83 7.65
CA GLU A 243 -25.69 -17.36 9.04
C GLU A 243 -26.17 -15.90 9.15
N ASN A 244 -26.00 -15.08 8.10
CA ASN A 244 -26.44 -13.69 8.06
C ASN A 244 -27.81 -13.46 7.38
N GLN A 245 -28.56 -14.51 7.04
CA GLN A 245 -29.92 -14.36 6.53
C GLN A 245 -30.96 -14.30 7.66
N CYS A 246 -31.60 -13.12 7.78
CA CYS A 246 -32.88 -12.91 8.47
C CYS A 246 -33.92 -14.01 8.13
N PRO A 247 -34.86 -14.32 9.03
CA PRO A 247 -35.80 -15.42 8.82
C PRO A 247 -36.84 -15.00 7.77
N LEU A 248 -36.65 -15.45 6.53
CA LEU A 248 -37.70 -15.41 5.52
C LEU A 248 -38.16 -16.83 5.23
N ASN A 249 -39.49 -16.97 5.29
CA ASN A 249 -40.23 -18.21 5.38
C ASN A 249 -39.93 -19.23 4.29
N SER A 250 -40.06 -20.49 4.69
CA SER A 250 -40.12 -21.69 3.88
C SER A 250 -41.14 -21.56 2.74
N SER A 251 -40.67 -21.35 1.52
CA SER A 251 -41.14 -22.00 0.29
C SER A 251 -40.52 -21.33 -0.93
N GLN A 252 -39.35 -21.80 -1.36
CA GLN A 252 -38.88 -21.74 -2.74
C GLN A 252 -37.71 -22.72 -2.89
N LYS A 253 -38.03 -23.99 -3.18
CA LYS A 253 -37.05 -24.96 -3.67
C LYS A 253 -36.76 -24.63 -5.14
N ILE A 254 -35.62 -24.01 -5.42
CA ILE A 254 -35.08 -23.91 -6.78
C ILE A 254 -34.03 -25.00 -6.93
N SER A 255 -34.30 -25.93 -7.84
CA SER A 255 -33.41 -27.03 -8.23
C SER A 255 -32.27 -26.49 -9.09
N PHE A 256 -31.02 -26.64 -8.65
CA PHE A 256 -29.84 -26.41 -9.49
C PHE A 256 -29.40 -27.74 -10.10
N GLY A 257 -29.73 -27.95 -11.37
CA GLY A 257 -29.24 -29.07 -12.17
C GLY A 257 -27.79 -28.83 -12.62
N LEU A 258 -26.94 -29.83 -12.41
CA LEU A 258 -25.56 -29.87 -12.90
C LEU A 258 -25.52 -29.70 -14.43
N THR A 259 -25.06 -28.53 -14.90
CA THR A 259 -24.70 -28.33 -16.32
C THR A 259 -23.53 -27.35 -16.46
N VAL A 260 -22.41 -27.57 -15.76
CA VAL A 260 -21.21 -26.69 -15.89
C VAL A 260 -19.91 -27.46 -16.21
N ILE A 261 -19.98 -28.78 -16.45
CA ILE A 261 -18.78 -29.55 -16.85
C ILE A 261 -18.57 -29.56 -18.38
N GLY A 262 -19.52 -29.10 -19.18
CA GLY A 262 -19.47 -29.18 -20.65
C GLY A 262 -18.86 -27.99 -21.41
N VAL A 263 -18.57 -26.85 -20.75
CA VAL A 263 -18.15 -25.61 -21.47
C VAL A 263 -16.63 -25.37 -21.42
N PHE A 264 -15.90 -26.04 -20.52
CA PHE A 264 -14.46 -25.80 -20.36
C PHE A 264 -13.56 -26.57 -21.36
N LEU A 265 -14.10 -27.54 -22.11
CA LEU A 265 -13.34 -28.33 -23.10
C LEU A 265 -13.47 -27.83 -24.55
N LEU A 266 -14.35 -26.86 -24.84
CA LEU A 266 -14.51 -26.31 -26.19
C LEU A 266 -13.70 -25.01 -26.43
N GLY A 267 -13.20 -24.36 -25.37
CA GLY A 267 -12.43 -23.11 -25.46
C GLY A 267 -10.94 -23.27 -25.78
N LEU A 268 -10.42 -24.50 -25.78
CA LEU A 268 -9.00 -24.80 -26.02
C LEU A 268 -8.66 -25.21 -27.46
N LEU A 269 -9.63 -25.23 -28.38
CA LEU A 269 -9.42 -25.67 -29.78
C LEU A 269 -9.75 -24.64 -30.86
N VAL A 270 -10.07 -23.39 -30.53
CA VAL A 270 -10.24 -22.32 -31.54
C VAL A 270 -9.36 -21.12 -31.20
N GLY A 271 -8.04 -21.34 -31.28
CA GLY A 271 -7.02 -20.29 -31.36
C GLY A 271 -6.45 -20.20 -32.77
N GLN A 272 -7.31 -20.02 -33.78
CA GLN A 272 -6.85 -19.67 -35.13
C GLN A 272 -6.85 -18.15 -35.31
N ARG A 273 -5.63 -17.63 -35.57
CA ARG A 273 -5.27 -16.44 -36.35
C ARG A 273 -6.44 -15.73 -37.05
N ILE A 274 -6.62 -14.44 -36.76
CA ILE A 274 -7.06 -13.46 -37.76
C ILE A 274 -6.21 -12.18 -37.61
N LYS A 275 -5.40 -11.98 -38.65
CA LYS A 275 -4.70 -10.78 -39.18
C LYS A 275 -4.14 -9.72 -38.23
#